data_AF-A0A6B3EUV2-F1
#
_entry.id   AF-A0A6B3EUV2-F1
#
_cell.length_a   1.000
_cell.length_b   1.000
_cell.length_c   1.000
_cell.angle_alpha   90.00
_cell.angle_beta   90.00
_cell.angle_gamma   90.00
#
_symmetry.space_group_name_H-M   'P 1'
#
loop_
_entity.id
_entity.type
_entity.pdbx_description
1 polymer ?
#
loop_
_entity_poly.entity_id
_entity_poly.type
_entity_poly.pdbx_seq_one_letter_code
_entity_poly.pdbx_strand_id
1 'polypeptide(L)'
;MTLVLTHTHGDRVTLVHEATGTELLAYVYRPEDPWEAPKPYLHPLRTLSGALVTDYRPNDHRWHKGLQLTASHLSGQNLWGGNTYVHGEGYLALPERVGSMAHTGFGTVRAEGDRALIEETLTWHPHDTAVHWADERRRI
;
A
#
# COMPACT_ATOMS: atom_id res chain seq x y z
N MET A 1 26.51 6.84 -4.58
CA MET A 1 25.43 5.88 -4.89
C MET A 1 24.27 6.73 -5.38
N THR A 2 23.72 6.46 -6.56
CA THR A 2 22.68 7.31 -7.15
C THR A 2 21.41 6.50 -7.34
N LEU A 3 20.28 7.10 -7.00
CA LEU A 3 18.97 6.52 -7.16
C LEU A 3 18.22 7.23 -8.29
N VAL A 4 17.57 6.44 -9.15
CA VAL A 4 16.67 6.93 -10.18
C VAL A 4 15.25 6.66 -9.74
N LEU A 5 14.45 7.71 -9.62
CA LEU A 5 13.02 7.63 -9.29
C LEU A 5 12.20 7.83 -10.57
N THR A 6 11.18 7.00 -10.77
CA THR A 6 10.19 7.17 -11.84
C THR A 6 8.79 7.18 -11.25
N HIS A 7 8.01 8.20 -11.58
CA HIS A 7 6.61 8.32 -11.15
C HIS A 7 5.69 8.08 -12.33
N THR A 8 4.99 6.95 -12.32
CA THR A 8 3.87 6.69 -13.22
C THR A 8 2.60 7.21 -12.55
N HIS A 9 2.14 8.38 -12.98
CA HIS A 9 0.95 9.04 -12.43
C HIS A 9 -0.30 8.16 -12.56
N GLY A 10 -1.06 8.06 -11.47
CA GLY A 10 -2.20 7.14 -11.33
C GLY A 10 -1.84 5.67 -11.07
N ASP A 11 -0.56 5.28 -10.98
CA ASP A 11 -0.14 3.88 -10.76
C ASP A 11 0.83 3.69 -9.60
N ARG A 12 2.10 4.09 -9.80
CA ARG A 12 3.19 3.77 -8.87
C ARG A 12 4.36 4.74 -8.95
N VAL A 13 5.23 4.69 -7.94
CA VAL A 13 6.57 5.28 -7.94
C VAL A 13 7.60 4.16 -7.80
N THR A 14 8.55 4.06 -8.72
CA THR A 14 9.64 3.07 -8.67
C THR A 14 10.97 3.74 -8.33
N LEU A 15 11.82 2.99 -7.63
CA LEU A 15 13.16 3.42 -7.26
C LEU A 15 14.19 2.40 -7.74
N VAL A 16 15.13 2.84 -8.56
CA VAL A 16 16.17 2.00 -9.15
C VAL A 16 17.53 2.46 -8.67
N HIS A 17 18.40 1.51 -8.32
CA HIS A 17 19.80 1.80 -8.08
C HIS A 17 20.54 1.95 -9.42
N GLU A 18 21.03 3.17 -9.71
CA GLU A 18 21.52 3.54 -11.05
C GLU A 18 22.67 2.63 -11.53
N ALA A 19 23.66 2.38 -10.67
CA ALA A 19 24.87 1.67 -11.07
C ALA A 19 24.64 0.17 -11.34
N THR A 20 23.63 -0.45 -10.73
CA THR A 20 23.33 -1.88 -10.92
C THR A 20 22.06 -2.14 -11.74
N GLY A 21 21.26 -1.11 -12.02
CA GLY A 21 19.94 -1.23 -12.64
C GLY A 21 18.91 -1.97 -11.78
N THR A 22 19.20 -2.22 -10.49
CA THR A 22 18.30 -2.98 -9.61
C THR A 22 17.11 -2.13 -9.19
N GLU A 23 15.90 -2.56 -9.53
CA GLU A 23 14.67 -1.99 -8.94
C GLU A 23 14.58 -2.37 -7.46
N LEU A 24 14.83 -1.38 -6.60
CA LEU A 24 14.84 -1.55 -5.15
C LEU A 24 13.41 -1.65 -4.62
N LEU A 25 12.51 -0.80 -5.11
CA LEU A 25 11.10 -0.85 -4.72
C LEU A 25 10.17 -0.29 -5.79
N ALA A 26 8.91 -0.71 -5.70
CA ALA A 26 7.78 -0.03 -6.30
C ALA A 26 6.73 0.30 -5.22
N TYR A 27 6.42 1.58 -5.06
CA TYR A 27 5.33 2.08 -4.24
C TYR A 27 4.08 2.24 -5.10
N VAL A 28 3.13 1.31 -4.97
CA VAL A 28 1.89 1.27 -5.75
C VAL A 28 0.77 1.93 -4.94
N TYR A 29 0.10 2.91 -5.53
CA TYR A 29 -1.03 3.63 -4.91
C TYR A 29 -2.31 3.56 -5.72
N ARG A 30 -2.29 2.95 -6.91
CA ARG A 30 -3.51 2.66 -7.67
C ARG A 30 -4.36 1.65 -6.91
N PRO A 31 -5.65 1.96 -6.68
CA PRO A 31 -6.55 1.00 -6.07
C PRO A 31 -6.72 -0.21 -6.99
N GLU A 32 -6.83 -1.39 -6.38
CA GLU A 32 -7.11 -2.64 -7.07
C GLU A 32 -8.54 -3.11 -6.71
N ASP A 33 -8.67 -4.28 -6.09
CA ASP A 33 -9.95 -4.89 -5.77
C ASP A 33 -10.55 -4.30 -4.48
N PRO A 34 -11.81 -3.83 -4.49
CA PRO A 34 -12.50 -3.35 -3.29
C PRO A 34 -12.52 -4.35 -2.14
N TRP A 35 -12.62 -5.66 -2.43
CA TRP A 35 -12.62 -6.71 -1.40
C TRP A 35 -11.27 -6.81 -0.68
N GLU A 36 -10.18 -6.28 -1.25
CA GLU A 36 -8.84 -6.33 -0.68
C GLU A 36 -8.51 -5.07 0.15
N ALA A 37 -9.52 -4.25 0.45
CA ALA A 37 -9.40 -2.96 1.12
C ALA A 37 -8.33 -2.08 0.46
N PRO A 38 -8.64 -1.43 -0.69
CA PRO A 38 -7.68 -0.67 -1.48
C PRO A 38 -6.85 0.29 -0.63
N LYS A 39 -5.53 0.16 -0.71
CA LYS A 39 -4.54 0.95 0.03
C LYS A 39 -3.16 0.84 -0.64
N PRO A 40 -2.29 1.85 -0.50
CA PRO A 40 -0.95 1.77 -1.07
C PRO A 40 -0.06 0.73 -0.39
N TYR A 41 0.88 0.17 -1.16
CA TYR A 41 1.81 -0.85 -0.69
C TYR A 41 3.17 -0.78 -1.43
N LEU A 42 4.20 -1.36 -0.83
CA LEU A 42 5.51 -1.56 -1.44
C LEU A 42 5.65 -3.00 -1.94
N HIS A 43 5.54 -3.21 -3.25
CA HIS A 43 5.92 -4.46 -3.88
C HIS A 43 6.22 -4.27 -5.36
N PRO A 44 7.32 -4.84 -5.88
CA PRO A 44 8.34 -5.59 -5.13
C PRO A 44 9.20 -4.70 -4.22
N LEU A 45 9.82 -5.29 -3.21
CA LEU A 45 10.88 -4.67 -2.40
C LEU A 45 12.09 -5.62 -2.44
N ARG A 46 13.27 -5.09 -2.77
CA ARG A 46 14.49 -5.88 -2.96
C ARG A 46 15.65 -5.38 -2.14
N THR A 47 16.58 -6.29 -1.83
CA THR A 47 17.92 -5.95 -1.37
C THR A 47 18.72 -5.28 -2.51
N LEU A 48 19.86 -4.66 -2.18
CA LEU A 48 20.77 -4.08 -3.18
C LEU A 48 21.32 -5.13 -4.16
N SER A 49 21.39 -6.40 -3.76
CA SER A 49 21.80 -7.52 -4.62
C SER A 49 20.65 -8.07 -5.49
N GLY A 50 19.44 -7.50 -5.39
CA GLY A 50 18.27 -7.90 -6.17
C GLY A 50 17.44 -9.03 -5.56
N ALA A 51 17.72 -9.48 -4.33
CA ALA A 51 16.90 -10.50 -3.68
C ALA A 51 15.54 -9.93 -3.27
N LEU A 52 14.44 -10.61 -3.59
CA LEU A 52 13.09 -10.20 -3.24
C LEU A 52 12.85 -10.40 -1.73
N VAL A 53 12.33 -9.35 -1.07
CA VAL A 53 12.05 -9.31 0.37
C VAL A 53 10.57 -9.50 0.67
N THR A 54 9.69 -9.09 -0.25
CA THR A 54 8.24 -9.11 -0.04
C THR A 54 7.54 -10.14 -0.92
N ASP A 55 6.45 -10.70 -0.40
CA ASP A 55 5.49 -11.51 -1.16
C ASP A 55 4.30 -10.66 -1.63
N TYR A 56 3.52 -11.21 -2.56
CA TYR A 56 2.36 -10.54 -3.14
C TYR A 56 1.23 -11.52 -3.44
N ARG A 57 0.10 -11.31 -2.75
CA ARG A 57 -1.14 -12.08 -2.90
C ARG A 57 -0.92 -13.59 -2.71
N PRO A 58 -0.44 -14.02 -1.52
CA PRO A 58 -0.34 -15.44 -1.21
C PRO A 58 -1.70 -16.14 -1.40
N ASN A 59 -1.65 -17.44 -1.67
CA ASN A 59 -2.80 -18.23 -2.08
C ASN A 59 -3.93 -18.29 -1.03
N ASP A 60 -3.58 -18.19 0.25
CA ASP A 60 -4.50 -18.23 1.39
C ASP A 60 -5.03 -16.82 1.76
N HIS A 61 -4.27 -15.77 1.43
CA HIS A 61 -4.58 -14.38 1.80
C HIS A 61 -4.27 -13.40 0.65
N ARG A 62 -5.06 -13.46 -0.43
CA ARG A 62 -4.85 -12.66 -1.65
C ARG A 62 -4.84 -11.14 -1.44
N TRP A 63 -5.40 -10.64 -0.33
CA TRP A 63 -5.39 -9.21 0.04
C TRP A 63 -4.09 -8.77 0.73
N HIS A 64 -3.14 -9.68 1.00
CA HIS A 64 -1.82 -9.33 1.52
C HIS A 64 -0.90 -8.93 0.39
N LYS A 65 -0.39 -7.70 0.45
CA LYS A 65 0.41 -7.10 -0.62
C LYS A 65 1.63 -6.45 -0.02
N GLY A 66 2.81 -6.99 -0.33
CA GLY A 66 4.05 -6.29 -0.06
C GLY A 66 4.27 -5.93 1.40
N LEU A 67 4.88 -4.75 1.59
CA LEU A 67 4.87 -4.04 2.86
C LEU A 67 3.81 -2.93 2.82
N GLN A 68 2.88 -2.94 3.77
CA GLN A 68 1.77 -2.00 3.86
C GLN A 68 1.42 -1.68 5.31
N LEU A 69 0.90 -0.47 5.56
CA LEU A 69 0.29 -0.10 6.84
C LEU A 69 -1.21 -0.37 6.77
N THR A 70 -1.79 -0.93 7.83
CA THR A 70 -3.24 -1.20 7.90
C THR A 70 -3.72 -1.51 9.33
N ALA A 71 -5.04 -1.56 9.52
CA ALA A 71 -5.71 -2.05 10.72
C ALA A 71 -6.61 -3.24 10.37
N SER A 72 -6.44 -4.36 11.07
CA SER A 72 -7.25 -5.56 10.79
C SER A 72 -8.71 -5.41 11.20
N HIS A 73 -8.96 -4.61 12.23
CA HIS A 73 -10.28 -4.28 12.73
C HIS A 73 -10.25 -2.90 13.41
N LEU A 74 -11.07 -1.96 12.94
CA LEU A 74 -11.21 -0.62 13.50
C LEU A 74 -12.68 -0.24 13.52
N SER A 75 -13.25 0.00 14.70
CA SER A 75 -14.65 0.42 14.86
C SER A 75 -15.66 -0.46 14.09
N GLY A 76 -15.43 -1.77 14.02
CA GLY A 76 -16.29 -2.72 13.32
C GLY A 76 -16.02 -2.87 11.81
N GLN A 77 -15.05 -2.13 11.25
CA GLN A 77 -14.66 -2.23 9.84
C GLN A 77 -13.33 -2.97 9.68
N ASN A 78 -13.14 -3.50 8.49
CA ASN A 78 -12.00 -4.27 8.05
C ASN A 78 -11.18 -3.46 7.02
N LEU A 79 -9.99 -2.97 7.43
CA LEU A 79 -9.02 -2.36 6.50
C LEU A 79 -7.91 -3.34 6.09
N TRP A 80 -7.96 -4.58 6.59
CA TRP A 80 -7.11 -5.68 6.14
C TRP A 80 -7.44 -6.04 4.69
N GLY A 81 -8.73 -6.13 4.39
CA GLY A 81 -9.28 -6.78 3.21
C GLY A 81 -9.70 -8.22 3.53
N GLY A 82 -10.32 -8.87 2.55
CA GLY A 82 -10.80 -10.24 2.66
C GLY A 82 -12.03 -10.39 3.53
N ASN A 83 -12.15 -11.57 4.13
CA ASN A 83 -13.22 -11.86 5.08
C ASN A 83 -13.00 -11.15 6.42
N THR A 84 -14.10 -10.74 7.05
CA THR A 84 -14.06 -10.06 8.35
C THR A 84 -14.15 -11.10 9.46
N TYR A 85 -13.24 -11.03 10.44
CA TYR A 85 -13.33 -11.84 11.64
C TYR A 85 -14.43 -11.29 12.56
N VAL A 86 -15.36 -12.16 12.95
CA VAL A 86 -16.41 -11.89 13.94
C VAL A 86 -16.18 -12.81 15.12
N HIS A 87 -15.99 -12.22 16.30
CA HIS A 87 -15.69 -12.96 17.53
C HIS A 87 -16.83 -13.95 17.85
N GLY A 88 -16.49 -15.24 17.98
CA GLY A 88 -17.45 -16.32 18.21
C GLY A 88 -18.02 -16.96 16.95
N GLU A 89 -17.87 -16.33 15.78
CA GLU A 89 -18.42 -16.82 14.49
C GLU A 89 -17.33 -17.14 13.45
N GLY A 90 -16.12 -16.62 13.63
CA GLY A 90 -15.00 -16.83 12.72
C GLY A 90 -14.97 -15.83 11.55
N TYR A 91 -14.40 -16.24 10.41
CA TYR A 91 -14.28 -15.37 9.23
C TYR A 91 -15.53 -15.45 8.35
N LEU A 92 -16.19 -14.31 8.18
CA LEU A 92 -17.40 -14.17 7.37
C LEU A 92 -17.17 -13.24 6.18
N ALA A 93 -17.83 -13.54 5.06
CA ALA A 93 -17.85 -12.67 3.88
C ALA A 93 -18.79 -11.49 4.13
N LEU A 94 -18.24 -10.39 4.67
CA LEU A 94 -18.96 -9.16 5.00
C LEU A 94 -18.37 -7.99 4.20
N PRO A 95 -18.62 -7.93 2.88
CA PRO A 95 -18.04 -6.89 2.01
C PRO A 95 -18.43 -5.48 2.45
N GLU A 96 -19.60 -5.31 3.06
CA GLU A 96 -20.10 -4.05 3.62
C GLU A 96 -19.32 -3.52 4.84
N ARG A 97 -18.27 -4.23 5.27
CA ARG A 97 -17.32 -3.81 6.30
C ARG A 97 -15.93 -3.49 5.76
N VAL A 98 -15.67 -3.73 4.47
CA VAL A 98 -14.34 -3.55 3.89
C VAL A 98 -14.13 -2.08 3.53
N GLY A 99 -13.23 -1.41 4.24
CA GLY A 99 -12.90 0.00 4.01
C GLY A 99 -11.69 0.21 3.09
N SER A 100 -11.12 1.41 3.08
CA SER A 100 -9.98 1.75 2.22
C SER A 100 -9.09 2.86 2.78
N MET A 101 -7.89 2.99 2.20
CA MET A 101 -7.01 4.16 2.33
C MET A 101 -6.81 4.75 0.94
N ALA A 102 -7.51 5.84 0.64
CA ALA A 102 -7.53 6.43 -0.68
C ALA A 102 -6.39 7.43 -0.85
N HIS A 103 -5.63 7.30 -1.95
CA HIS A 103 -4.69 8.31 -2.41
C HIS A 103 -5.42 9.64 -2.66
N THR A 104 -4.97 10.72 -2.03
CA THR A 104 -5.52 12.07 -2.25
C THR A 104 -4.50 13.02 -2.88
N GLY A 105 -3.21 12.71 -2.81
CA GLY A 105 -2.19 13.50 -3.47
C GLY A 105 -0.76 13.17 -3.04
N PHE A 106 0.18 13.88 -3.64
CA PHE A 106 1.59 13.85 -3.27
C PHE A 106 2.05 15.24 -2.82
N GLY A 107 2.91 15.25 -1.81
CA GLY A 107 3.78 16.38 -1.50
C GLY A 107 5.07 16.26 -2.29
N THR A 108 6.16 15.93 -1.60
CA THR A 108 7.47 15.71 -2.24
C THR A 108 7.57 14.31 -2.86
N VAL A 109 7.96 14.23 -4.13
CA VAL A 109 8.40 12.98 -4.77
C VAL A 109 9.72 13.26 -5.49
N ARG A 110 10.85 12.83 -4.91
CA ARG A 110 12.18 13.14 -5.47
C ARG A 110 13.23 12.10 -5.08
N ALA A 111 14.26 12.00 -5.91
CA ALA A 111 15.52 11.35 -5.57
C ALA A 111 16.69 12.34 -5.72
N GLU A 112 17.66 12.27 -4.81
CA GLU A 112 18.86 13.09 -4.80
C GLU A 112 20.02 12.25 -4.25
N GLY A 113 21.01 11.97 -5.09
CA GLY A 113 22.12 11.09 -4.73
C GLY A 113 21.63 9.73 -4.26
N ASP A 114 21.99 9.36 -3.03
CA ASP A 114 21.67 8.08 -2.40
C ASP A 114 20.36 8.10 -1.60
N ARG A 115 19.57 9.17 -1.71
CA ARG A 115 18.30 9.33 -0.99
C ARG A 115 17.15 9.52 -1.95
N ALA A 116 15.99 9.01 -1.54
CA ALA A 116 14.71 9.32 -2.14
C ALA A 116 13.71 9.65 -1.05
N LEU A 117 12.68 10.40 -1.41
CA LEU A 117 11.56 10.75 -0.55
C LEU A 117 10.27 10.68 -1.36
N ILE A 118 9.32 9.92 -0.86
CA ILE A 118 7.94 9.89 -1.35
C ILE A 118 7.04 10.34 -0.19
N GLU A 119 6.40 11.49 -0.33
CA GLU A 119 5.42 12.00 0.62
C GLU A 119 4.03 11.93 -0.01
N GLU A 120 3.18 11.05 0.51
CA GLU A 120 1.81 10.87 0.05
C GLU A 120 0.82 11.37 1.11
N THR A 121 -0.29 11.94 0.66
CA THR A 121 -1.47 12.17 1.49
C THR A 121 -2.54 11.14 1.17
N LEU A 122 -3.11 10.58 2.23
CA LEU A 122 -4.12 9.54 2.18
C LEU A 122 -5.31 9.93 3.05
N THR A 123 -6.50 9.50 2.65
CA THR A 123 -7.69 9.55 3.51
C THR A 123 -8.17 8.13 3.82
N TRP A 124 -8.43 7.88 5.10
CA TRP A 124 -8.92 6.61 5.60
C TRP A 124 -10.45 6.65 5.63
N HIS A 125 -11.07 5.59 5.10
CA HIS A 125 -12.51 5.44 5.03
C HIS A 125 -12.96 4.10 5.61
N PRO A 126 -14.12 4.06 6.32
CA PRO A 126 -14.85 2.80 6.46
C PRO A 126 -15.35 2.32 5.08
N HIS A 127 -16.16 1.27 5.05
CA HIS A 127 -16.80 0.81 3.82
C HIS A 127 -17.57 1.94 3.10
N ASP A 128 -18.29 2.77 3.85
CA ASP A 128 -18.89 3.99 3.28
C ASP A 128 -17.80 5.05 3.03
N THR A 129 -17.40 5.18 1.77
CA THR A 129 -16.36 6.13 1.36
C THR A 129 -16.77 7.60 1.48
N ALA A 130 -18.05 7.89 1.70
CA ALA A 130 -18.49 9.26 2.01
C ALA A 130 -18.12 9.68 3.44
N VAL A 131 -17.87 8.71 4.34
CA VAL A 131 -17.45 8.96 5.71
C VAL A 131 -15.94 9.13 5.78
N HIS A 132 -15.49 10.24 6.35
CA HIS A 132 -14.09 10.50 6.66
C HIS A 132 -13.73 9.97 8.05
N TRP A 133 -12.61 9.26 8.17
CA TRP A 133 -12.07 8.85 9.47
C TRP A 133 -10.80 9.59 9.86
N ALA A 134 -9.83 9.64 8.95
CA ALA A 134 -8.54 10.26 9.23
C ALA A 134 -7.85 10.67 7.93
N ASP A 135 -7.01 11.69 8.04
CA ASP A 135 -6.00 12.01 7.03
C ASP A 135 -4.64 11.50 7.52
N GLU A 136 -3.90 10.88 6.61
CA GLU A 136 -2.54 10.41 6.86
C GLU A 136 -1.58 11.13 5.92
N ARG A 137 -0.44 11.56 6.49
CA ARG A 137 0.74 11.90 5.70
C ARG A 137 1.76 10.78 5.85
N ARG A 138 1.99 10.05 4.76
CA ARG A 138 2.96 8.95 4.71
C ARG A 138 4.26 9.42 4.07
N ARG A 139 5.38 9.05 4.68
CA ARG A 139 6.73 9.37 4.18
C ARG A 139 7.52 8.08 4.08
N ILE A 140 8.03 7.80 2.87
CA ILE A 140 8.88 6.65 2.55
C ILE A 140 10.24 7.19 2.14
#